data_AF-A0A3P1SNV6-F1
#
_entry.id   AF-A0A3P1SNV6-F1
#
_cell.length_a   1.000
_cell.length_b   1.000
_cell.length_c   1.000
_cell.angle_alpha   90.00
_cell.angle_beta   90.00
_cell.angle_gamma   90.00
#
_symmetry.space_group_name_H-M   'P 1'
#
loop_
_entity.id
_entity.type
_entity.pdbx_description
1 polymer ?
#
loop_
_entity_poly.entity_id
_entity_poly.type
_entity_poly.pdbx_seq_one_letter_code
_entity_poly.pdbx_strand_id
1 'polypeptide(L)'
;MKSIPISVRLTQDEADFIAHISAPSAVTPSDKLRYIISQARDSAKQPKNLSSARDKAHQTITPLLAPIELAEMQDKNSSTILAAHHYWLERSLATLILFSKKIDNSAESVSDYEEQCILLLKNLIDQMQHSLSSIATSDLATLIETAEIKFNSISSQRSDS
;
A
#
# COMPACT_ATOMS: atom_id res chain seq x y z
N MET A 1 34.61 -5.34 -9.99
CA MET A 1 34.07 -5.84 -8.70
C MET A 1 34.42 -7.32 -8.60
N LYS A 2 35.06 -7.81 -7.52
CA LYS A 2 35.40 -9.24 -7.39
C LYS A 2 34.13 -10.03 -7.09
N SER A 3 33.78 -11.00 -7.95
CA SER A 3 32.68 -11.94 -7.74
C SER A 3 33.15 -13.07 -6.81
N ILE A 4 32.39 -13.32 -5.74
CA ILE A 4 32.65 -14.45 -4.84
C ILE A 4 31.74 -15.60 -5.27
N PRO A 5 32.28 -16.79 -5.59
CA PRO A 5 31.44 -17.94 -5.92
C PRO A 5 30.70 -18.42 -4.67
N ILE A 6 29.37 -18.59 -4.78
CA ILE A 6 28.51 -19.14 -3.74
C ILE A 6 27.88 -20.41 -4.32
N SER A 7 28.04 -21.55 -3.62
CA SER A 7 27.36 -22.80 -3.95
C SER A 7 26.11 -22.95 -3.09
N VAL A 8 24.95 -23.13 -3.72
CA VAL A 8 23.65 -23.25 -3.04
C VAL A 8 22.95 -24.49 -3.55
N ARG A 9 22.33 -25.26 -2.65
CA ARG A 9 21.44 -26.37 -3.02
C ARG A 9 20.02 -25.84 -3.12
N LEU A 10 19.38 -26.10 -4.25
CA LEU A 10 17.98 -25.75 -4.51
C LEU A 10 17.20 -27.05 -4.71
N THR A 11 15.94 -27.02 -4.29
CA THR A 11 14.95 -28.01 -4.69
C THR A 11 14.60 -27.84 -6.17
N GLN A 12 13.97 -28.86 -6.76
CA GLN A 12 13.53 -28.81 -8.16
C GLN A 12 12.58 -27.62 -8.41
N ASP A 13 11.60 -27.44 -7.53
CA ASP A 13 10.61 -26.35 -7.62
C ASP A 13 11.26 -24.96 -7.56
N GLU A 14 12.26 -24.76 -6.70
CA GLU A 14 13.00 -23.50 -6.61
C GLU A 14 13.83 -23.21 -7.87
N ALA A 15 14.45 -24.26 -8.45
CA ALA A 15 15.21 -24.14 -9.68
C ALA A 15 14.29 -23.78 -10.86
N ASP A 16 13.13 -24.42 -10.94
CA ASP A 16 12.12 -24.17 -11.95
C ASP A 16 11.53 -22.76 -11.80
N PHE A 17 11.27 -22.30 -10.57
CA PHE A 17 10.85 -20.92 -10.31
C PHE A 17 11.87 -19.91 -10.84
N ILE A 18 13.16 -20.08 -10.50
CA ILE A 18 14.22 -19.18 -10.97
C ILE A 18 14.32 -19.19 -12.50
N ALA A 19 14.18 -20.37 -13.13
CA ALA A 19 14.21 -20.49 -14.57
C ALA A 19 13.09 -19.69 -15.27
N HIS A 20 11.90 -19.59 -14.66
CA HIS A 20 10.75 -18.91 -15.24
C HIS A 20 10.68 -17.40 -14.94
N ILE A 21 11.52 -16.86 -14.05
CA ILE A 21 11.56 -15.42 -13.81
C ILE A 21 11.97 -14.68 -15.08
N SER A 22 11.09 -13.76 -15.50
CA SER A 22 11.37 -12.80 -16.57
C SER A 22 12.01 -11.56 -15.95
N ALA A 23 13.27 -11.32 -16.26
CA ALA A 23 14.04 -10.20 -15.74
C ALA A 23 14.74 -9.49 -16.91
N PRO A 24 14.78 -8.14 -16.91
CA PRO A 24 15.45 -7.39 -17.97
C PRO A 24 16.93 -7.80 -18.00
N SER A 25 17.40 -8.28 -19.15
CA SER A 25 18.82 -8.65 -19.41
C SER A 25 19.43 -9.83 -18.62
N ALA A 26 18.65 -10.60 -17.84
CA ALA A 26 19.16 -11.76 -17.10
C ALA A 26 18.82 -13.10 -17.79
N VAL A 27 19.82 -13.71 -18.45
CA VAL A 27 19.65 -14.96 -19.20
C VAL A 27 20.05 -16.18 -18.38
N THR A 28 21.08 -16.08 -17.53
CA THR A 28 21.58 -17.22 -16.75
C THR A 28 20.90 -17.31 -15.38
N PRO A 29 20.81 -18.51 -14.76
CA PRO A 29 20.30 -18.67 -13.40
C PRO A 29 21.02 -17.77 -12.38
N SER A 30 22.34 -17.59 -12.53
CA SER A 30 23.12 -16.68 -11.68
C SER A 30 22.73 -15.22 -11.86
N ASP A 31 22.43 -14.77 -13.08
CA ASP A 31 21.97 -13.39 -13.33
C ASP A 31 20.57 -13.16 -12.78
N LYS A 32 19.68 -14.16 -12.88
CA LYS A 32 18.35 -14.11 -12.28
C LYS A 32 18.43 -14.08 -10.75
N LEU A 33 19.32 -14.87 -10.14
CA LEU A 33 19.59 -14.79 -8.70
C LEU A 33 20.12 -13.41 -8.29
N ARG A 34 21.05 -12.83 -9.05
CA ARG A 34 21.53 -11.45 -8.79
C ARG A 34 20.41 -10.43 -8.93
N TYR A 35 19.51 -10.60 -9.91
CA TYR A 35 18.34 -9.74 -10.09
C TYR A 35 17.36 -9.84 -8.92
N ILE A 36 17.08 -11.06 -8.42
CA ILE A 36 16.27 -11.25 -7.22
C ILE A 36 16.95 -10.61 -6.01
N ILE A 37 18.26 -10.78 -5.85
CA ILE A 37 19.02 -10.16 -4.76
C ILE A 37 19.01 -8.63 -4.89
N SER A 38 19.11 -8.07 -6.08
CA SER A 38 19.02 -6.62 -6.28
C SER A 38 17.62 -6.11 -5.99
N GLN A 39 16.58 -6.80 -6.45
CA GLN A 39 15.18 -6.52 -6.12
C GLN A 39 14.97 -6.57 -4.61
N ALA A 40 15.38 -7.65 -3.94
CA ALA A 40 15.28 -7.80 -2.49
C ALA A 40 16.07 -6.72 -1.75
N ARG A 41 17.26 -6.35 -2.24
CA ARG A 41 18.04 -5.23 -1.69
C ARG A 41 17.35 -3.89 -1.89
N ASP A 42 16.72 -3.67 -3.04
CA ASP A 42 16.01 -2.42 -3.34
C ASP A 42 14.69 -2.33 -2.58
N SER A 43 13.96 -3.43 -2.40
CA SER A 43 12.81 -3.52 -1.49
C SER A 43 13.22 -3.34 -0.02
N ALA A 44 14.41 -3.84 0.37
CA ALA A 44 14.99 -3.65 1.70
C ALA A 44 15.60 -2.26 1.91
N LYS A 45 15.98 -1.55 0.84
CA LYS A 45 16.37 -0.13 0.91
C LYS A 45 15.12 0.66 1.28
N GLN A 46 15.06 1.08 2.53
CA GLN A 46 14.01 1.97 2.98
C GLN A 46 14.15 3.34 2.28
N PRO A 47 13.02 3.94 1.89
CA PRO A 47 12.99 5.24 1.26
C PRO A 47 13.60 6.30 2.18
N LYS A 48 14.45 7.15 1.61
CA LYS A 48 15.19 8.19 2.35
C LYS A 48 14.43 9.52 2.44
N ASN A 49 13.40 9.68 1.63
CA ASN A 49 12.61 10.90 1.52
C ASN A 49 11.15 10.53 1.24
N LEU A 50 10.28 11.53 1.33
CA LEU A 50 8.85 11.33 1.14
C LEU A 50 8.51 10.79 -0.26
N SER A 51 9.19 11.24 -1.31
CA SER A 51 8.93 10.79 -2.70
C SER A 51 9.12 9.28 -2.83
N SER A 52 10.28 8.78 -2.40
CA SER A 52 10.58 7.34 -2.43
C SER A 52 9.64 6.52 -1.53
N ALA A 53 9.12 7.11 -0.45
CA ALA A 53 8.14 6.47 0.42
C ALA A 53 6.75 6.38 -0.23
N ARG A 54 6.37 7.41 -1.00
CA ARG A 54 5.17 7.39 -1.84
C ARG A 54 5.27 6.35 -2.94
N ASP A 55 6.39 6.29 -3.66
CA ASP A 55 6.59 5.28 -4.72
C ASP A 55 6.42 3.85 -4.17
N LYS A 56 6.97 3.59 -2.98
CA LYS A 56 6.83 2.31 -2.30
C LYS A 56 5.39 2.04 -1.83
N ALA A 57 4.72 3.05 -1.27
CA ALA A 57 3.31 2.93 -0.87
C ALA A 57 2.42 2.67 -2.09
N HIS A 58 2.63 3.39 -3.18
CA HIS A 58 1.93 3.23 -4.46
C HIS A 58 2.11 1.82 -5.01
N GLN A 59 3.35 1.33 -5.12
CA GLN A 59 3.63 -0.05 -5.56
C GLN A 59 2.96 -1.13 -4.69
N THR A 60 2.74 -0.83 -3.41
CA THR A 60 2.08 -1.74 -2.47
C THR A 60 0.56 -1.73 -2.62
N ILE A 61 -0.03 -0.54 -2.81
CA ILE A 61 -1.49 -0.34 -2.77
C ILE A 61 -2.15 -0.49 -4.14
N THR A 62 -1.52 -0.03 -5.22
CA THR A 62 -2.07 -0.10 -6.59
C THR A 62 -2.64 -1.48 -6.98
N PRO A 63 -1.95 -2.63 -6.75
CA PRO A 63 -2.53 -3.93 -7.09
C PRO A 63 -3.77 -4.28 -6.26
N LEU A 64 -3.93 -3.72 -5.06
CA LEU A 64 -5.11 -3.90 -4.21
C LEU A 64 -6.29 -3.03 -4.68
N LEU A 65 -6.00 -1.86 -5.25
CA LEU A 65 -7.03 -0.93 -5.74
C LEU A 65 -7.53 -1.27 -7.14
N ALA A 66 -6.68 -1.89 -7.98
CA ALA A 66 -7.02 -2.17 -9.38
C ALA A 66 -8.36 -2.89 -9.59
N PRO A 67 -8.78 -3.88 -8.77
CA PRO A 67 -10.10 -4.50 -8.91
C PRO A 67 -11.26 -3.54 -8.60
N ILE A 68 -11.07 -2.61 -7.65
CA ILE A 68 -12.07 -1.62 -7.24
C ILE A 68 -12.24 -0.59 -8.37
N GLU A 69 -11.13 -0.06 -8.88
CA GLU A 69 -11.13 0.91 -9.98
C GLU A 69 -11.74 0.31 -11.25
N LEU A 70 -11.47 -0.96 -11.52
CA LEU A 70 -12.06 -1.68 -12.65
C LEU A 70 -13.58 -1.81 -12.51
N ALA A 71 -14.09 -2.05 -11.30
CA ALA A 71 -15.53 -2.07 -11.04
C ALA A 71 -16.17 -0.68 -11.24
N GLU A 72 -15.54 0.39 -10.75
CA GLU A 72 -16.02 1.77 -10.95
C GLU A 72 -16.06 2.17 -12.43
N MET A 73 -15.07 1.75 -13.22
CA MET A 73 -15.03 1.98 -14.66
C MET A 73 -16.15 1.25 -15.40
N GLN A 74 -16.47 0.01 -14.99
CA GLN A 74 -17.55 -0.78 -15.59
C GLN A 74 -18.92 -0.16 -15.35
N ASP A 75 -19.15 0.37 -14.15
CA ASP A 75 -20.40 1.05 -13.76
C ASP A 75 -20.46 2.51 -14.22
N LYS A 76 -19.42 3.02 -14.92
CA LYS A 76 -19.26 4.43 -15.35
C LYS A 76 -19.45 5.43 -14.21
N ASN A 77 -19.16 5.02 -12.98
CA ASN A 77 -19.36 5.82 -11.79
C ASN A 77 -18.06 5.89 -11.00
N SER A 78 -17.31 6.96 -11.21
CA SER A 78 -16.10 7.25 -10.42
C SER A 78 -16.50 7.92 -9.11
N SER A 79 -16.43 7.18 -8.00
CA SER A 79 -16.76 7.70 -6.68
C SER A 79 -15.68 8.64 -6.19
N THR A 80 -16.05 9.90 -5.96
CA THR A 80 -15.19 10.91 -5.35
C THR A 80 -14.75 10.52 -3.94
N ILE A 81 -15.59 9.78 -3.21
CA ILE A 81 -15.26 9.26 -1.87
C ILE A 81 -14.18 8.19 -1.96
N LEU A 82 -14.30 7.22 -2.89
CA LEU A 82 -13.30 6.16 -3.05
C LEU A 82 -11.96 6.75 -3.51
N ALA A 83 -11.97 7.66 -4.47
CA ALA A 83 -10.77 8.37 -4.90
C ALA A 83 -10.09 9.13 -3.74
N ALA A 84 -10.85 9.83 -2.91
CA ALA A 84 -10.33 10.51 -1.72
C ALA A 84 -9.74 9.52 -0.71
N HIS A 85 -10.44 8.42 -0.44
CA HIS A 85 -9.97 7.37 0.47
C HIS A 85 -8.67 6.72 -0.01
N HIS A 86 -8.58 6.34 -1.30
CA HIS A 86 -7.38 5.74 -1.89
C HIS A 86 -6.18 6.68 -1.79
N TYR A 87 -6.37 7.96 -2.10
CA TYR A 87 -5.33 8.99 -1.97
C TYR A 87 -4.77 9.07 -0.54
N TRP A 88 -5.66 9.12 0.46
CA TRP A 88 -5.24 9.23 1.87
C TRP A 88 -4.65 7.94 2.43
N LEU A 89 -5.10 6.79 1.94
CA LEU A 89 -4.53 5.49 2.30
C LEU A 89 -3.08 5.38 1.81
N GLU A 90 -2.80 5.78 0.57
CA GLU A 90 -1.42 5.86 0.04
C GLU A 90 -0.56 6.85 0.83
N ARG A 91 -1.11 8.04 1.11
CA ARG A 91 -0.42 9.08 1.88
C ARG A 91 -0.06 8.60 3.30
N SER A 92 -0.99 7.92 3.96
CA SER A 92 -0.81 7.37 5.31
C SER A 92 0.26 6.29 5.34
N LEU A 93 0.21 5.36 4.37
CA LEU A 93 1.21 4.31 4.24
C LEU A 93 2.60 4.89 3.96
N ALA A 94 2.71 5.90 3.09
CA ALA A 94 3.98 6.56 2.80
C ALA A 94 4.59 7.22 4.04
N THR A 95 3.78 7.88 4.87
CA THR A 95 4.24 8.47 6.14
C THR A 95 4.69 7.39 7.11
N LEU A 96 3.92 6.31 7.28
CA LEU A 96 4.32 5.18 8.12
C LEU A 96 5.66 4.60 7.68
N ILE A 97 5.84 4.33 6.38
CA ILE A 97 7.09 3.79 5.83
C ILE A 97 8.29 4.72 6.09
N LEU A 98 8.08 6.04 6.02
CA LEU A 98 9.14 7.03 6.23
C LEU A 98 9.55 7.11 7.72
N PHE A 99 8.58 7.08 8.63
CA PHE A 99 8.81 7.30 10.06
C PHE A 99 9.12 6.03 10.84
N SER A 100 8.72 4.84 10.36
CA SER A 100 8.96 3.56 11.05
C SER A 100 10.44 3.26 11.33
N LYS A 101 11.38 3.98 10.68
CA LYS A 101 12.83 3.88 10.95
C LYS A 101 13.39 5.06 11.74
N LYS A 102 12.69 6.21 11.74
CA LYS A 102 13.09 7.40 12.49
C LYS A 102 12.74 7.29 13.97
N ILE A 103 11.81 6.39 14.31
CA ILE A 103 11.54 6.01 15.68
C ILE A 103 12.75 5.22 16.20
N ASP A 104 13.77 5.95 16.66
CA ASP A 104 14.62 5.44 17.75
C ASP A 104 13.76 5.44 19.02
N ASN A 105 14.06 4.60 20.01
CA ASN A 105 13.22 4.49 21.24
C ASN A 105 13.26 5.76 22.14
N SER A 106 13.41 6.95 21.55
CA SER A 106 13.29 8.25 22.17
C SER A 106 11.83 8.72 22.19
N ALA A 107 11.48 9.56 23.17
CA ALA A 107 10.17 10.19 23.22
C ALA A 107 9.98 11.26 22.12
N GLU A 108 11.08 11.84 21.64
CA GLU A 108 11.08 12.90 20.62
C GLU A 108 10.67 12.36 19.24
N SER A 109 11.20 11.20 18.84
CA SER A 109 10.86 10.58 17.55
C SER A 109 9.40 10.10 17.46
N VAL A 110 8.82 9.69 18.59
CA VAL A 110 7.40 9.32 18.70
C VAL A 110 6.52 10.58 18.59
N SER A 111 6.90 11.67 19.26
CA SER A 111 6.20 12.95 19.17
C SER A 111 6.19 13.51 17.74
N ASP A 112 7.33 13.44 17.04
CA ASP A 112 7.44 13.87 15.64
C ASP A 112 6.50 13.07 14.73
N TYR A 113 6.42 11.75 14.94
CA TYR A 113 5.51 10.90 14.19
C TYR A 113 4.04 11.19 14.51
N GLU A 114 3.71 11.43 15.79
CA GLU A 114 2.38 11.79 16.23
C GLU A 114 1.90 13.09 15.60
N GLU A 115 2.75 14.13 15.55
CA GLU A 115 2.43 15.39 14.89
C GLU A 115 2.09 15.18 13.41
N GLN A 116 2.86 14.35 12.71
CA GLN A 116 2.57 14.02 11.31
C GLN A 116 1.25 13.25 11.16
N CYS A 117 0.94 12.34 12.08
CA CYS A 117 -0.33 11.62 12.08
C CYS A 117 -1.52 12.55 12.31
N ILE A 118 -1.40 13.49 13.26
CA ILE A 118 -2.43 14.50 13.54
C ILE A 118 -2.69 15.36 12.29
N LEU A 119 -1.63 15.84 11.63
CA LEU A 119 -1.77 16.60 10.39
C LEU A 119 -2.43 15.80 9.27
N LEU A 120 -2.08 14.51 9.15
CA LEU A 120 -2.70 13.59 8.19
C LEU A 120 -4.19 13.42 8.46
N LEU A 121 -4.56 13.12 9.71
CA LEU A 121 -5.94 12.93 10.12
C LEU A 121 -6.76 14.21 9.95
N LYS A 122 -6.22 15.36 10.34
CA LYS A 122 -6.87 16.65 10.14
C LYS A 122 -7.18 16.88 8.65
N ASN A 123 -6.18 16.72 7.78
CA ASN A 123 -6.38 16.98 6.35
C ASN A 123 -7.32 15.96 5.70
N LEU A 124 -7.30 14.70 6.15
CA LEU A 124 -8.27 13.68 5.77
C LEU A 124 -9.69 14.11 6.17
N ILE A 125 -9.89 14.55 7.41
CA ILE A 125 -11.19 15.02 7.91
C ILE A 125 -11.67 16.22 7.10
N ASP A 126 -10.80 17.22 6.86
CA ASP A 126 -11.14 18.42 6.07
C ASP A 126 -11.58 18.04 4.65
N GLN A 127 -10.85 17.13 3.99
CA GLN A 127 -11.19 16.68 2.64
C GLN A 127 -12.45 15.82 2.60
N MET A 128 -12.67 14.95 3.59
CA MET A 128 -13.90 14.17 3.70
C MET A 128 -15.08 15.10 3.95
N GLN A 129 -14.98 16.07 4.85
CA GLN A 129 -16.03 17.06 5.08
C GLN A 129 -16.40 17.82 3.80
N HIS A 130 -15.41 18.22 3.01
CA HIS A 130 -15.66 18.84 1.71
C HIS A 130 -16.33 17.87 0.71
N SER A 131 -15.91 16.61 0.69
CA SER A 131 -16.48 15.60 -0.24
C SER A 131 -17.90 15.21 0.17
N LEU A 132 -18.22 15.29 1.46
CA LEU A 132 -19.53 15.00 2.02
C LEU A 132 -20.47 16.20 1.86
N SER A 133 -19.98 17.43 1.97
CA SER A 133 -20.81 18.62 1.75
C SER A 133 -21.25 18.82 0.29
N SER A 134 -20.59 18.17 -0.67
CA SER A 134 -21.05 18.11 -2.05
C SER A 134 -22.15 17.07 -2.30
N ILE A 135 -22.49 16.25 -1.30
CA ILE A 135 -23.58 15.28 -1.35
C ILE A 135 -24.79 15.88 -0.63
N ALA A 136 -25.99 15.74 -1.20
CA ALA A 136 -27.20 16.19 -0.54
C ALA A 136 -27.35 15.48 0.83
N THR A 137 -27.69 16.23 1.88
CA THR A 137 -27.78 15.70 3.25
C THR A 137 -28.76 14.53 3.39
N SER A 138 -29.78 14.46 2.53
CA SER A 138 -30.71 13.32 2.44
C SER A 138 -30.04 12.04 1.95
N ASP A 139 -29.18 12.15 0.94
CA ASP A 139 -28.51 10.99 0.32
C ASP A 139 -27.43 10.43 1.25
N LEU A 140 -26.80 11.29 2.04
CA LEU A 140 -25.80 10.92 3.02
C LEU A 140 -26.36 10.05 4.15
N ALA A 141 -27.51 10.43 4.72
CA ALA A 141 -28.15 9.67 5.78
C ALA A 141 -28.52 8.25 5.31
N THR A 142 -29.07 8.14 4.10
CA THR A 142 -29.43 6.85 3.50
C THR A 142 -28.20 6.01 3.18
N LEU A 143 -27.10 6.62 2.70
CA LEU A 143 -25.82 5.94 2.46
C LEU A 143 -25.20 5.40 3.75
N ILE A 144 -25.21 6.20 4.83
CA ILE A 144 -24.67 5.79 6.14
C ILE A 144 -25.48 4.62 6.69
N GLU A 145 -26.81 4.74 6.73
CA GLU A 145 -27.70 3.68 7.23
C GLU A 145 -27.53 2.38 6.42
N THR A 146 -27.45 2.49 5.10
CA THR A 146 -27.20 1.33 4.22
C THR A 146 -25.83 0.71 4.46
N ALA A 147 -24.80 1.52 4.69
CA ALA A 147 -23.44 1.05 4.96
C ALA A 147 -23.33 0.36 6.33
N GLU A 148 -23.96 0.91 7.36
CA GLU A 148 -23.99 0.32 8.71
C GLU A 148 -24.69 -1.04 8.73
N ILE A 149 -25.84 -1.15 8.05
CA ILE A 149 -26.57 -2.43 7.91
C ILE A 149 -25.68 -3.48 7.22
N LYS A 150 -25.02 -3.10 6.11
CA LYS A 150 -24.14 -4.01 5.37
C LYS A 150 -22.91 -4.42 6.20
N PHE A 151 -22.28 -3.47 6.89
CA PHE A 151 -21.12 -3.75 7.74
C PHE A 151 -21.46 -4.74 8.86
N ASN A 152 -22.58 -4.53 9.56
CA ASN A 152 -23.04 -5.41 10.63
C ASN A 152 -23.42 -6.81 10.14
N SER A 153 -23.90 -6.95 8.91
CA SER A 153 -24.17 -8.26 8.30
C SER A 153 -22.89 -9.05 8.00
N ILE A 154 -21.82 -8.36 7.58
CA ILE A 154 -20.53 -8.99 7.25
C ILE A 154 -19.77 -9.40 8.53
N SER A 155 -19.83 -8.59 9.58
CA SER A 155 -19.19 -8.90 10.86
C SER A 155 -19.86 -10.08 11.57
N SER A 156 -21.19 -10.21 11.47
CA SER A 156 -21.95 -11.34 12.02
C SER A 156 -21.68 -12.66 11.30
N GLN A 157 -21.36 -12.63 10.00
CA GLN A 157 -21.01 -13.85 9.24
C GLN A 157 -19.59 -14.37 9.54
N ARG A 158 -18.71 -13.53 10.11
CA ARG A 158 -17.33 -13.91 10.46
C ARG A 158 -17.18 -14.49 11.87
N SER A 159 -18.17 -14.35 12.74
CA SER A 159 -18.14 -14.92 14.10
C SER A 159 -18.57 -16.39 14.18
N ASP A 160 -19.17 -16.93 13.12
CA ASP A 160 -19.70 -18.30 13.04
C ASP A 160 -18.82 -19.27 12.21
N SER A 161 -17.58 -18.88 11.87
CA SER A 161 -16.59 -19.69 11.12
C SER A 161 -15.32 -19.92 11.94
#